data_AF-A0A2R2W5B7-F1
#
_entry.id   AF-A0A2R2W5B7-F1
#
_cell.length_a   1.000
_cell.length_b   1.000
_cell.length_c   1.000
_cell.angle_alpha   90.00
_cell.angle_beta   90.00
_cell.angle_gamma   90.00
#
_symmetry.space_group_name_H-M   'P 1'
#
loop_
_entity.id
_entity.type
_entity.pdbx_description
1 polymer ?
#
loop_
_entity_poly.entity_id
_entity_poly.type
_entity_poly.pdbx_seq_one_letter_code
_entity_poly.pdbx_strand_id
1 'polypeptide(L)' 'MSLGDKAKDVTQKVAGKAEEFVGKKTDDAELTEQGRFDQAKSEDRLATEHAKDAAEGK' A
#
# COMPACT_ATOMS: atom_id res chain seq x y z
N MET A 1 11.74 -21.33 22.69
CA MET A 1 10.71 -20.97 21.69
C MET A 1 9.98 -22.25 21.31
N SER A 2 8.72 -22.37 21.74
CA SER A 2 7.96 -23.63 21.68
C SER A 2 7.62 -24.03 20.24
N LEU A 3 7.42 -25.32 19.96
CA LEU A 3 6.97 -25.82 18.65
C LEU A 3 5.66 -25.15 18.18
N GLY A 4 4.83 -24.73 19.14
CA GLY A 4 3.61 -23.97 18.88
C GLY A 4 3.85 -22.58 18.29
N ASP A 5 4.94 -21.89 18.67
CA ASP A 5 5.33 -20.61 18.07
C ASP A 5 5.71 -20.80 16.60
N LYS A 6 6.53 -21.82 16.29
CA LYS A 6 6.94 -22.11 14.90
C LYS A 6 5.75 -22.47 14.01
N ALA A 7 4.79 -23.25 14.52
CA ALA A 7 3.59 -23.60 13.79
C ALA A 7 2.69 -22.38 13.53
N LYS A 8 2.52 -21.49 14.52
CA LYS A 8 1.80 -20.21 14.34
C LYS A 8 2.48 -19.30 13.32
N ASP A 9 3.80 -19.19 13.37
CA ASP A 9 4.59 -18.35 12.47
C ASP A 9 4.48 -18.82 11.02
N VAL A 10 4.55 -20.14 10.80
CA VAL A 10 4.38 -20.75 9.47
C VAL A 10 2.93 -20.63 8.99
N THR A 11 1.95 -20.84 9.87
CA THR A 11 0.53 -20.71 9.51
C THR A 11 0.18 -19.28 9.12
N GLN A 12 0.65 -18.28 9.88
CA GLN A 12 0.45 -16.87 9.52
C GLN A 12 1.18 -16.49 8.23
N LYS A 13 2.40 -17.00 7.99
CA LYS A 13 3.09 -16.80 6.72
C LYS A 13 2.35 -17.40 5.54
N VAL A 14 1.79 -18.61 5.69
CA VAL A 14 1.03 -19.27 4.62
C VAL A 14 -0.30 -18.56 4.36
N ALA A 15 -1.01 -18.17 5.42
CA ALA A 15 -2.26 -17.40 5.32
C ALA A 15 -2.02 -16.04 4.64
N GLY A 16 -1.04 -15.27 5.10
CA GLY A 16 -0.70 -13.97 4.51
C GLY A 16 -0.25 -14.09 3.05
N LYS A 17 0.49 -15.13 2.68
CA LYS A 17 0.89 -15.37 1.29
C LYS A 17 -0.27 -15.82 0.42
N ALA A 18 -1.24 -16.54 0.98
CA ALA A 18 -2.48 -16.90 0.30
C ALA A 18 -3.38 -15.67 0.08
N GLU A 19 -3.53 -14.81 1.09
CA GLU A 19 -4.23 -13.52 0.94
C GLU A 19 -3.55 -12.61 -0.08
N GLU A 20 -2.20 -12.50 -0.06
CA GLU A 20 -1.47 -11.71 -1.05
C GLU A 20 -1.61 -12.28 -2.47
N PHE A 21 -1.61 -13.60 -2.61
CA PHE A 21 -1.77 -14.27 -3.89
C PHE A 21 -3.21 -14.18 -4.42
N VAL A 22 -4.20 -14.32 -3.54
CA VAL A 22 -5.61 -14.14 -3.89
C VAL A 22 -5.91 -12.68 -4.19
N GLY A 23 -5.40 -11.72 -3.43
CA GLY A 23 -5.54 -10.28 -3.72
C GLY A 23 -4.89 -9.89 -5.04
N LYS A 24 -3.65 -10.33 -5.29
CA LYS A 24 -2.99 -10.10 -6.60
C LYS A 24 -3.69 -10.76 -7.78
N LYS A 25 -4.30 -11.93 -7.58
CA LYS A 25 -4.90 -12.73 -8.66
C LYS A 25 -6.39 -12.46 -8.88
N THR A 26 -7.08 -11.93 -7.86
CA THR A 26 -8.48 -11.49 -7.94
C THR A 26 -8.60 -10.16 -8.67
N ASP A 27 -7.46 -9.52 -8.99
CA ASP A 27 -7.43 -8.24 -9.67
C ASP A 27 -8.16 -7.20 -8.82
N ASP A 28 -7.40 -6.68 -7.88
CA ASP A 28 -7.72 -5.54 -7.03
C ASP A 28 -7.88 -4.29 -7.91
N ALA A 29 -8.90 -4.27 -8.75
CA ALA A 29 -9.29 -3.10 -9.53
C ALA A 29 -9.55 -1.94 -8.55
N GLU A 30 -10.11 -2.24 -7.38
CA GLU A 30 -10.36 -1.26 -6.33
C GLU A 30 -9.06 -0.77 -5.63
N LEU A 31 -8.08 -1.62 -5.27
CA LEU A 31 -6.78 -1.11 -4.78
C LEU A 31 -5.92 -0.47 -5.88
N THR A 32 -6.00 -0.92 -7.13
CA THR A 32 -5.20 -0.35 -8.23
C THR A 32 -5.80 1.00 -8.65
N GLU A 33 -7.11 1.16 -8.57
CA GLU A 33 -7.79 2.45 -8.71
C GLU A 33 -7.51 3.35 -7.50
N GLN A 34 -7.64 2.86 -6.26
CA GLN A 34 -7.29 3.65 -5.06
C GLN A 34 -5.82 4.06 -5.06
N GLY A 35 -4.90 3.16 -5.38
CA GLY A 35 -3.46 3.45 -5.43
C GLY A 35 -3.12 4.48 -6.50
N ARG A 36 -3.78 4.43 -7.67
CA ARG A 36 -3.65 5.48 -8.69
C ARG A 36 -4.31 6.79 -8.27
N PHE A 37 -5.44 6.74 -7.58
CA PHE A 37 -6.13 7.91 -7.06
C PHE A 37 -5.34 8.61 -5.95
N ASP A 38 -4.74 7.85 -5.03
CA ASP A 38 -3.84 8.35 -3.99
C ASP A 38 -2.56 8.92 -4.61
N GLN A 39 -1.97 8.25 -5.61
CA GLN A 39 -0.83 8.81 -6.35
C GLN A 39 -1.17 10.13 -7.03
N ALA A 40 -2.29 10.21 -7.74
CA ALA A 40 -2.74 11.44 -8.40
C ALA A 40 -2.99 12.56 -7.38
N LYS A 41 -3.62 12.24 -6.25
CA LYS A 41 -3.86 13.21 -5.17
C LYS A 41 -2.58 13.67 -4.49
N SER A 42 -1.61 12.77 -4.32
CA SER A 42 -0.28 13.11 -3.79
C SER A 42 0.51 13.98 -4.76
N GLU A 43 0.48 13.71 -6.07
CA GLU A 43 1.11 14.56 -7.08
C GLU A 43 0.45 15.95 -7.13
N ASP A 44 -0.87 16.03 -7.10
CA ASP A 44 -1.61 17.30 -7.09
C ASP A 44 -1.30 18.12 -5.83
N ARG A 45 -1.22 17.46 -4.67
CA ARG A 45 -0.81 18.08 -3.41
C ARG A 45 0.64 18.56 -3.46
N LEU A 46 1.57 17.73 -3.94
CA LEU A 46 2.97 18.11 -4.07
C LEU A 46 3.14 19.27 -5.05
N ALA A 47 2.44 19.27 -6.18
CA ALA A 47 2.44 20.38 -7.12
C ALA A 47 1.88 21.65 -6.49
N THR A 48 0.82 21.54 -5.70
CA THR A 48 0.23 22.66 -4.96
C THR A 48 1.17 23.18 -3.87
N GLU A 49 1.79 22.30 -3.09
CA GLU A 49 2.77 22.69 -2.06
C GLU A 49 4.02 23.28 -2.70
N HIS A 50 4.53 22.73 -3.81
CA HIS A 50 5.63 23.35 -4.56
C HIS A 50 5.26 24.71 -5.15
N ALA A 51 4.04 24.90 -5.65
CA ALA A 51 3.58 26.20 -6.15
C ALA A 51 3.42 27.22 -5.02
N LYS A 52 2.94 26.79 -3.85
CA LYS A 52 2.88 27.63 -2.65
C LYS A 52 4.26 27.94 -2.11
N ASP A 53 5.15 26.98 -1.99
CA ASP A 53 6.53 27.17 -1.53
C ASP A 53 7.34 28.03 -2.52
N ALA A 54 7.06 27.95 -3.83
CA ALA A 54 7.62 28.87 -4.82
C ALA A 54 7.00 30.27 -4.78
N ALA A 55 5.72 30.39 -4.39
CA ALA A 55 5.06 31.68 -4.16
C ALA A 55 5.42 32.31 -2.81
N GLU A 56 5.76 31.49 -1.81
CA GLU A 56 6.22 31.85 -0.46
C GLU A 56 7.76 31.90 -0.38
N GLY A 57 8.46 31.51 -1.44
CA GLY A 57 9.91 31.53 -1.61
C GLY A 57 10.48 32.90 -1.98
N LYS A 58 10.00 33.96 -1.31
CA LYS A 58 10.67 35.23 -0.94
C LYS A 58 9.64 36.30 -0.59
#